data_AF-A0A9Q0U6F4-F1
#
_entry.id   AF-A0A9Q0U6F4-F1
#
_cell.length_a   1.000
_cell.length_b   1.000
_cell.length_c   1.000
_cell.angle_alpha   90.00
_cell.angle_beta   90.00
_cell.angle_gamma   90.00
#
_symmetry.space_group_name_H-M   'P 1'
#
loop_
_entity.id
_entity.type
_entity.pdbx_description
1 polymer ?
#
loop_
_entity_poly.entity_id
_entity_poly.type
_entity_poly.pdbx_seq_one_letter_code
_entity_poly.pdbx_strand_id
1 'polypeptide(L)'
;MATPLFKDRKKLTLIADPLLKGNYPLKGLYQALAVAAMCLQDEALTRPLMADVVTALEFLAVNDAPEEMAVDDDEIKKSSPDRDGDIE
;
A
#
# COMPACT_ATOMS: atom_id res chain seq x y z
N MET A 1 -4.26 -9.38 13.24
CA MET A 1 -4.54 -8.29 12.28
C MET A 1 -3.59 -8.44 11.10
N ALA A 2 -4.05 -8.19 9.86
CA ALA A 2 -3.27 -8.40 8.64
C ALA A 2 -2.10 -7.43 8.44
N THR A 3 -1.84 -6.57 9.44
CA THR A 3 -0.75 -5.58 9.54
C THR A 3 0.63 -6.02 9.02
N PRO A 4 1.12 -7.26 9.22
CA PRO A 4 2.43 -7.63 8.68
C PRO A 4 2.47 -7.75 7.15
N LEU A 5 1.33 -7.98 6.48
CA LEU A 5 1.28 -8.16 5.03
C LEU A 5 1.21 -6.83 4.28
N PHE A 6 0.67 -5.78 4.89
CA PHE A 6 0.53 -4.45 4.28
C PHE A 6 1.82 -3.62 4.31
N LYS A 7 2.86 -4.03 5.07
CA LYS A 7 4.12 -3.28 5.22
C LYS A 7 5.09 -3.49 4.06
N ASP A 8 5.05 -4.64 3.40
CA ASP A 8 5.98 -4.98 2.33
C ASP A 8 5.30 -4.89 0.96
N ARG A 9 5.62 -3.84 0.19
CA ARG A 9 5.05 -3.64 -1.17
C ARG A 9 5.22 -4.85 -2.09
N LYS A 10 6.32 -5.59 -1.94
CA LYS A 10 6.61 -6.82 -2.70
C LYS A 10 5.76 -8.03 -2.29
N LYS A 11 5.18 -8.03 -1.08
CA LYS A 11 4.31 -9.10 -0.57
C LYS A 11 2.83 -8.84 -0.83
N LEU A 12 2.46 -7.67 -1.37
CA LEU A 12 1.06 -7.33 -1.61
C LEU A 12 0.41 -8.21 -2.67
N THR A 13 1.19 -8.68 -3.64
CA THR A 13 0.74 -9.68 -4.64
C THR A 13 0.45 -11.04 -4.01
N LEU A 14 0.99 -11.35 -2.83
CA LEU A 14 0.68 -12.57 -2.07
C LEU A 14 -0.68 -12.49 -1.35
N ILE A 15 -1.24 -11.28 -1.20
CA ILE A 15 -2.57 -11.05 -0.61
C ILE A 15 -3.67 -11.25 -1.67
N ALA A 16 -3.32 -11.09 -2.95
CA ALA A 16 -4.24 -11.33 -4.05
C ALA A 16 -4.70 -12.79 -4.07
N ASP A 17 -5.95 -13.00 -4.49
CA ASP A 17 -6.54 -14.33 -4.57
C ASP A 17 -5.68 -15.27 -5.46
N PRO A 18 -5.18 -16.41 -4.93
CA PRO A 18 -4.40 -17.37 -5.70
C PRO A 18 -5.12 -17.87 -6.96
N LEU A 19 -6.46 -17.90 -6.97
CA LEU A 19 -7.26 -18.33 -8.12
C LEU A 19 -7.22 -17.34 -9.28
N LEU A 20 -6.87 -16.08 -9.03
CA LEU A 20 -6.65 -15.10 -10.10
C LEU A 20 -5.35 -15.38 -10.87
N LYS A 21 -4.40 -16.15 -10.30
CA LYS A 21 -3.14 -16.55 -10.96
C LYS A 21 -2.35 -15.37 -11.55
N GLY A 22 -2.40 -14.20 -10.90
CA GLY A 22 -1.75 -12.98 -11.40
C GLY A 22 -2.53 -12.24 -12.48
N ASN A 23 -3.72 -12.70 -12.86
CA ASN A 23 -4.59 -12.04 -13.83
C ASN A 23 -5.42 -10.93 -13.17
N TYR A 24 -4.75 -9.86 -12.76
CA TYR A 24 -5.37 -8.66 -12.22
C TYR A 24 -4.48 -7.45 -12.51
N PRO A 25 -5.06 -6.24 -12.61
CA PRO A 25 -4.26 -5.02 -12.75
C PRO A 25 -3.50 -4.76 -11.44
N LEU A 26 -2.17 -4.73 -11.51
CA LEU A 26 -1.32 -4.51 -10.34
C LEU A 26 -1.60 -3.14 -9.68
N LYS A 27 -1.89 -2.12 -10.49
CA LYS A 27 -2.28 -0.78 -10.03
C LYS A 27 -3.59 -0.80 -9.24
N GLY A 28 -4.62 -1.47 -9.77
CA GLY A 28 -5.91 -1.64 -9.09
C GLY A 28 -5.76 -2.40 -7.77
N LEU A 29 -4.92 -3.45 -7.75
CA LEU A 29 -4.60 -4.17 -6.51
C LEU A 29 -3.98 -3.25 -5.45
N TYR A 30 -2.97 -2.45 -5.81
CA TYR A 30 -2.33 -1.55 -4.85
C TYR A 30 -3.29 -0.47 -4.34
N GLN A 31 -4.14 0.08 -5.20
CA GLN A 31 -5.13 1.08 -4.80
C GLN A 31 -6.19 0.48 -3.87
N ALA A 32 -6.75 -0.68 -4.21
CA ALA A 32 -7.70 -1.38 -3.34
C ALA A 32 -7.06 -1.70 -1.98
N LEU A 33 -5.79 -2.09 -1.99
CA LEU A 33 -5.06 -2.34 -0.76
C LEU A 33 -4.82 -1.06 0.07
N ALA A 34 -4.56 0.08 -0.57
CA ALA A 34 -4.45 1.36 0.13
C ALA A 34 -5.77 1.71 0.85
N VAL A 35 -6.92 1.49 0.20
CA VAL A 35 -8.24 1.66 0.82
C VAL A 35 -8.41 0.72 2.02
N ALA A 36 -8.06 -0.56 1.86
CA ALA A 36 -8.09 -1.51 2.97
C ALA A 36 -7.15 -1.12 4.12
N ALA A 37 -5.97 -0.57 3.82
CA ALA A 37 -5.00 -0.12 4.82
C ALA A 37 -5.51 1.08 5.62
N MET A 38 -6.25 2.01 5.00
CA MET A 38 -6.93 3.11 5.68
C MET A 38 -8.00 2.60 6.64
N CYS A 39 -8.72 1.54 6.28
CA CYS A 39 -9.75 0.93 7.13
C CYS A 39 -9.17 0.17 8.34
N LEU A 40 -7.94 -0.34 8.22
CA LEU A 40 -7.26 -1.16 9.22
C LEU A 40 -6.34 -0.37 10.16
N GLN A 41 -6.39 0.97 10.13
CA GLN A 41 -5.58 1.81 11.02
C GLN A 41 -5.92 1.54 12.50
N ASP A 42 -4.90 1.57 13.36
CA ASP A 42 -5.07 1.34 14.81
C ASP A 42 -5.93 2.43 15.46
N GLU A 43 -5.70 3.69 15.06
CA GLU A 43 -6.48 4.84 15.52
C GLU A 43 -7.84 4.90 14.81
N ALA A 44 -8.92 5.12 15.56
CA ALA A 44 -10.27 5.10 15.00
C ALA A 44 -10.54 6.35 14.12
N LEU A 45 -9.94 7.48 14.48
CA LEU A 45 -10.13 8.76 13.80
C LEU A 45 -9.50 8.81 12.40
N THR A 46 -8.54 7.93 12.11
CA THR A 46 -7.89 7.85 10.79
C THR A 46 -8.59 6.89 9.84
N ARG A 47 -9.61 6.15 10.32
CA ARG A 47 -10.42 5.26 9.49
C ARG A 47 -11.44 6.10 8.71
N PRO A 48 -11.58 5.87 7.40
CA PRO A 48 -12.53 6.61 6.57
C PRO A 48 -13.98 6.24 6.91
N LEU A 49 -14.93 7.12 6.56
CA LEU A 49 -16.34 6.80 6.60
C LEU A 49 -16.65 5.73 5.56
N MET A 50 -17.62 4.84 5.85
CA MET A 50 -18.00 3.79 4.89
C MET A 50 -18.52 4.35 3.56
N ALA A 51 -19.12 5.55 3.56
CA ALA A 51 -19.52 6.23 2.33
C ALA A 51 -18.31 6.56 1.43
N ASP A 52 -17.20 7.01 2.03
CA ASP A 52 -15.96 7.33 1.29
C ASP A 52 -15.31 6.05 0.76
N VAL A 53 -15.35 4.96 1.54
CA VAL A 53 -14.86 3.65 1.12
C VAL A 53 -15.61 3.14 -0.11
N VAL A 54 -16.94 3.19 -0.10
CA VAL A 54 -17.76 2.76 -1.25
C VAL A 54 -17.47 3.62 -2.46
N THR A 55 -17.40 4.95 -2.30
CA THR A 55 -17.06 5.88 -3.38
C THR A 55 -15.70 5.58 -3.99
N ALA A 56 -14.69 5.31 -3.15
CA ALA A 56 -13.36 4.94 -3.62
C ALA A 56 -13.37 3.61 -4.40
N LEU A 57 -14.10 2.61 -3.93
CA LEU A 57 -14.23 1.31 -4.61
C LEU A 57 -14.98 1.41 -5.94
N GLU A 58 -16.02 2.23 -6.02
CA GLU A 58 -16.72 2.53 -7.28
C GLU A 58 -15.74 3.13 -8.31
N PHE A 59 -14.90 4.07 -7.88
CA PHE A 59 -13.90 4.67 -8.76
C PHE A 59 -12.88 3.65 -9.26
N LEU A 60 -12.45 2.72 -8.40
CA LEU A 60 -11.53 1.64 -8.77
C LEU A 60 -12.15 0.63 -9.73
N ALA A 61 -13.44 0.34 -9.60
CA ALA A 61 -14.15 -0.58 -10.48
C ALA A 61 -14.39 0.00 -11.89
N VAL A 62 -14.32 1.32 -12.06
CA VAL A 62 -14.56 2.01 -13.34
C VAL A 62 -13.26 2.31 -14.10
N ASN A 63 -12.12 2.42 -13.41
CA ASN A 63 -10.83 2.84 -13.98
C ASN A 63 -9.91 1.64 -14.32
N ASP A 64 -10.32 0.76 -15.24
CA ASP A 64 -9.47 -0.30 -15.83
C ASP A 64 -8.56 0.23 -16.97
N ALA A 65 -8.09 1.48 -16.91
CA ALA A 65 -7.21 2.04 -17.93
C ALA A 65 -5.72 1.80 -17.60
N PRO A 66 -4.94 1.22 -18.54
CA PRO A 66 -3.52 0.96 -18.33
C PRO A 66 -2.74 2.26 -18.52
N GLU A 67 -2.57 3.02 -17.45
CA GLU A 67 -1.51 4.03 -17.40
C GLU A 67 -0.35 3.49 -16.57
N GLU A 68 0.72 3.13 -17.28
CA GLU A 68 2.02 2.77 -16.74
C GLU A 68 2.53 3.88 -15.83
N MET A 69 2.91 3.50 -14.61
CA MET A 69 3.74 4.37 -13.77
C MET A 69 4.96 3.58 -13.33
N ALA A 70 6.11 4.08 -13.81
CA ALA A 70 7.43 3.80 -13.31
C ALA A 70 7.45 3.98 -11.79
N VAL A 71 7.98 2.98 -11.10
CA VAL A 71 8.28 3.08 -9.67
C VAL A 71 9.58 3.87 -9.57
N ASP A 72 9.51 5.11 -9.11
CA ASP A 72 10.71 5.87 -8.72
C ASP A 72 11.17 5.32 -7.37
N ASP A 73 12.33 4.66 -7.38
CA ASP A 73 12.94 3.91 -6.27
C ASP A 73 13.90 4.80 -5.43
N ASP A 74 13.77 6.13 -5.45
CA ASP A 74 14.80 7.02 -4.89
C ASP A 74 14.26 8.01 -3.84
N GLU A 75 13.89 7.53 -2.65
CA GLU A 75 13.96 8.40 -1.46
C GLU A 75 14.06 7.68 -0.09
N ILE A 76 15.05 6.80 0.08
CA ILE A 76 15.61 6.53 1.42
C ILE A 76 17.15 6.54 1.33
N LYS A 77 17.70 7.69 0.93
CA LYS A 77 19.13 8.00 1.15
C LYS A 77 19.35 8.34 2.63
N LYS A 78 19.73 7.31 3.38
CA LYS A 78 20.70 7.31 4.49
C LYS A 78 20.87 8.66 5.24
N SER A 79 20.02 8.90 6.25
CA SER A 79 20.33 9.85 7.31
C SER A 79 20.61 9.09 8.62
N SER A 80 21.85 8.64 8.79
CA SER A 80 22.40 8.41 10.13
C SER A 80 23.56 9.40 10.31
N PRO A 81 23.50 10.32 11.29
CA PRO A 81 24.66 11.10 11.68
C PRO A 81 25.60 10.21 12.49
N ASP A 82 26.83 10.06 12.04
CA ASP A 82 27.90 9.42 12.79
C ASP A 82 28.14 10.20 14.10
N ARG A 83 27.88 9.53 15.22
CA ARG A 83 28.40 9.90 16.53
C ARG A 83 29.16 8.70 17.06
N ASP A 84 30.37 8.49 16.54
CA ASP A 84 31.36 7.68 17.24
C ASP A 84 31.82 8.43 18.49
N GLY A 85 31.63 7.80 19.64
CA GLY A 85 32.24 8.22 20.89
C GLY A 85 33.62 7.58 20.99
N ASP A 86 34.66 8.41 20.98
CA ASP A 86 35.98 8.01 21.47
C ASP A 86 36.06 8.31 22.98
N ILE A 87 36.38 7.23 23.69
CA ILE A 87 36.84 7.21 25.07
C ILE A 87 38.36 7.49 25.03
N GLU A 88 38.80 8.62 25.57
CA GLU A 88 40.03 8.74 26.40
C GLU A 88 39.95 9.98 27.29
#